data_AF-A0A329MQV6-F1
#
_entry.id   AF-A0A329MQV6-F1
#
_cell.length_a   1.000
_cell.length_b   1.000
_cell.length_c   1.000
_cell.angle_alpha   90.00
_cell.angle_beta   90.00
_cell.angle_gamma   90.00
#
_symmetry.space_group_name_H-M   'P 1'
#
loop_
_entity.id
_entity.type
_entity.pdbx_description
1 polymer ?
#
loop_
_entity_poly.entity_id
_entity_poly.type
_entity_poly.pdbx_seq_one_letter_code
_entity_poly.pdbx_strand_id
1 'polypeptide(L)' 'MTVALENLCISKAAEIRSLGYESVTWRDVWACVTDKYKKKGTPPLHQVVNDIMSLKSTQFMNWMTMRIYKDGSF' A
#
# COMPACT_ATOMS: atom_id res chain seq x y z
N MET A 1 -0.59 13.63 5.37
CA MET A 1 0.18 13.04 4.24
C MET A 1 0.62 14.20 3.35
N THR A 2 1.84 14.17 2.82
CA THR A 2 2.32 15.19 1.86
C THR A 2 1.88 14.83 0.44
N VAL A 3 1.71 15.83 -0.42
CA VAL A 3 1.32 15.66 -1.84
C VAL A 3 2.26 14.70 -2.59
N ALA A 4 3.56 14.73 -2.27
CA ALA A 4 4.55 13.85 -2.90
C ALA A 4 4.31 12.36 -2.59
N LEU A 5 3.97 12.01 -1.33
CA LEU A 5 3.68 10.63 -0.95
C LEU A 5 2.38 10.13 -1.59
N GLU A 6 1.37 11.00 -1.67
CA GLU A 6 0.12 10.68 -2.36
C GLU A 6 0.37 10.37 -3.84
N ASN A 7 1.15 11.19 -4.52
CA ASN A 7 1.52 10.96 -5.93
C ASN A 7 2.26 9.62 -6.13
N LEU A 8 3.16 9.24 -5.22
CA LEU A 8 3.83 7.95 -5.27
C LEU A 8 2.84 6.79 -5.11
N CYS A 9 1.90 6.90 -4.16
CA CYS A 9 0.85 5.90 -3.98
C CYS A 9 -0.09 5.80 -5.20
N ILE A 10 -0.43 6.93 -5.83
CA ILE A 10 -1.23 6.96 -7.06
C ILE A 10 -0.48 6.27 -8.20
N SER A 11 0.79 6.60 -8.40
CA SER A 11 1.64 5.98 -9.43
C SER A 11 1.75 4.47 -9.22
N LYS A 12 1.96 4.02 -7.97
CA LYS A 12 2.07 2.59 -7.65
C LYS A 12 0.72 1.87 -7.81
N ALA A 13 -0.39 2.51 -7.44
CA ALA A 13 -1.72 1.95 -7.66
C ALA A 13 -2.01 1.77 -9.16
N ALA A 14 -1.60 2.73 -9.99
CA ALA A 14 -1.72 2.62 -11.44
C ALA A 14 -0.90 1.43 -12.00
N GLU A 15 0.34 1.25 -11.54
CA GLU A 15 1.18 0.10 -11.89
C GLU A 15 0.52 -1.23 -11.52
N ILE A 16 -0.03 -1.32 -10.29
CA ILE A 16 -0.74 -2.53 -9.83
C ILE A 16 -2.00 -2.78 -10.67
N ARG A 17 -2.76 -1.73 -11.03
CA ARG A 17 -3.93 -1.85 -11.93
C ARG A 17 -3.54 -2.37 -13.31
N SER A 18 -2.41 -1.91 -13.86
CA SER A 18 -1.90 -2.38 -15.16
C SER A 18 -1.57 -3.88 -15.17
N LEU A 19 -1.43 -4.51 -14.01
CA LEU A 19 -1.25 -5.97 -13.88
C LEU A 19 -2.58 -6.74 -13.76
N GLY A 20 -3.72 -6.06 -13.92
CA GLY A 20 -5.07 -6.66 -13.91
C GLY A 20 -5.89 -6.39 -12.63
N TYR A 21 -5.39 -5.55 -11.72
CA TYR A 21 -6.06 -5.28 -10.44
C TYR A 21 -6.80 -3.92 -10.46
N GLU A 22 -7.89 -3.84 -11.21
CA GLU A 22 -8.56 -2.57 -11.57
C GLU A 22 -9.09 -1.75 -10.38
N SER A 23 -9.46 -2.40 -9.27
CA SER A 23 -10.09 -1.75 -8.11
C SER A 23 -9.11 -1.17 -7.08
N VAL A 24 -7.80 -1.32 -7.27
CA VAL A 24 -6.78 -0.87 -6.29
C VAL A 24 -6.75 0.65 -6.19
N THR A 25 -6.84 1.24 -5.00
CA THR A 25 -6.71 2.70 -4.83
C THR A 25 -5.38 3.10 -4.20
N TRP A 26 -4.99 4.37 -4.34
CA TRP A 26 -3.81 4.92 -3.66
C TRP A 26 -3.92 4.78 -2.13
N ARG A 27 -5.15 4.80 -1.59
CA ARG A 27 -5.42 4.61 -0.16
C ARG A 27 -5.09 3.19 0.27
N ASP A 28 -5.36 2.21 -0.58
CA ASP A 28 -5.01 0.81 -0.30
C ASP A 28 -3.50 0.62 -0.29
N VAL A 29 -2.78 1.22 -1.25
CA VAL A 29 -1.31 1.21 -1.27
C VAL A 29 -0.76 1.81 0.02
N TRP A 30 -1.26 2.99 0.42
CA TRP A 30 -0.83 3.63 1.66
C TRP A 30 -1.15 2.79 2.89
N ALA A 31 -2.34 2.21 2.97
CA ALA A 31 -2.75 1.34 4.07
C ALA A 31 -1.83 0.11 4.15
N CYS A 32 -1.48 -0.50 3.02
CA CYS A 32 -0.56 -1.64 2.97
C CYS A 32 0.84 -1.29 3.51
N VAL A 33 1.38 -0.14 3.10
CA VAL A 33 2.71 0.31 3.56
C VAL A 33 2.67 0.65 5.05
N THR A 34 1.66 1.40 5.51
CA THR A 34 1.56 1.84 6.91
C THR A 34 1.20 0.74 7.89
N ASP A 35 0.54 -0.33 7.45
CA ASP A 35 0.25 -1.49 8.30
C ASP A 35 1.53 -2.13 8.87
N LYS A 36 2.65 -2.05 8.14
CA LYS A 36 3.99 -2.47 8.58
C LYS A 36 4.49 -1.65 9.78
N TYR A 37 4.06 -0.40 9.90
CA TYR A 37 4.52 0.56 10.90
C TYR A 37 3.66 0.54 12.16
N LYS A 38 2.42 0.05 12.10
CA LYS A 38 1.53 -0.05 13.27
C LYS A 38 2.17 -0.80 14.46
N LYS A 39 3.04 -1.78 14.18
CA LYS A 39 3.74 -2.55 15.22
C LYS A 39 5.16 -2.04 15.53
N LYS A 40 5.78 -1.30 14.61
CA LYS A 40 7.20 -0.93 14.66
C LYS A 40 7.46 0.55 14.94
N GLY A 41 6.41 1.38 14.93
CA GLY A 41 6.52 2.83 14.98
C GLY A 41 6.74 3.46 13.61
N THR A 42 6.61 4.78 13.55
CA THR A 42 6.73 5.55 12.30
C THR A 42 8.20 5.62 11.86
N PRO A 43 8.56 5.13 10.67
CA PRO A 43 9.92 5.21 10.17
C PRO A 43 10.24 6.59 9.58
N PRO A 44 11.52 6.87 9.29
CA PRO A 44 11.93 8.06 8.53
C PRO A 44 11.30 8.12 7.13
N LEU A 45 11.13 9.33 6.60
CA LEU A 45 10.49 9.57 5.29
C LEU A 45 11.12 8.78 4.15
N HIS A 46 12.45 8.70 4.09
CA HIS A 46 13.16 7.98 3.02
C HIS A 46 12.81 6.48 3.00
N GLN A 47 12.54 5.87 4.17
CA GLN A 47 12.12 4.48 4.25
C GLN A 47 10.69 4.31 3.74
N VAL A 48 9.79 5.25 4.06
CA VAL A 48 8.41 5.23 3.55
C VAL A 48 8.40 5.32 2.01
N VAL A 49 9.21 6.21 1.44
CA VAL A 49 9.36 6.34 -0.01
C VAL A 49 9.87 5.03 -0.62
N ASN A 50 10.94 4.47 -0.04
CA ASN A 50 11.49 3.20 -0.50
C ASN A 50 10.46 2.06 -0.42
N ASP A 51 9.70 1.98 0.67
CA ASP A 51 8.69 0.94 0.89
C ASP A 51 7.51 1.05 -0.09
N ILE A 52 7.13 2.26 -0.51
CA ILE A 52 6.12 2.46 -1.56
C ILE A 52 6.69 2.03 -2.92
N MET A 53 7.89 2.49 -3.28
CA MET A 53 8.47 2.22 -4.60
C MET A 53 8.84 0.74 -4.79
N SER A 54 9.31 0.09 -3.73
CA SER A 54 9.69 -1.34 -3.73
C SER A 54 8.53 -2.29 -3.45
N LEU A 55 7.31 -1.78 -3.22
CA LEU A 55 6.13 -2.61 -2.99
C LEU A 55 5.84 -3.49 -4.21
N LYS A 56 5.95 -4.80 -4.01
CA LYS A 56 5.63 -5.80 -5.04
C LYS A 56 4.13 -6.03 -5.10
N SER A 57 3.59 -6.19 -6.30
CA SER A 57 2.16 -6.48 -6.52
C SER A 57 1.71 -7.74 -5.78
N THR A 58 2.53 -8.80 -5.76
CA THR A 58 2.24 -10.03 -5.00
C THR A 58 2.15 -9.80 -3.49
N GLN A 59 3.01 -8.95 -2.93
CA GLN A 59 2.96 -8.57 -1.51
C GLN A 59 1.67 -7.80 -1.22
N PHE A 60 1.33 -6.85 -2.08
CA PHE A 60 0.10 -6.07 -1.96
C PHE A 60 -1.15 -6.97 -1.99
N MET A 61 -1.19 -7.94 -2.92
CA MET A 61 -2.31 -8.88 -3.02
C MET A 61 -2.48 -9.74 -1.76
N ASN A 62 -1.39 -10.30 -1.25
CA ASN A 62 -1.44 -11.07 -0.01
C ASN A 62 -1.99 -10.22 1.15
N TRP A 63 -1.58 -8.95 1.22
CA TRP A 63 -2.08 -8.02 2.23
C TRP A 63 -3.58 -7.70 2.03
N MET A 64 -4.01 -7.44 0.80
CA MET A 64 -5.41 -7.12 0.48
C MET A 64 -6.34 -8.28 0.82
N THR A 65 -5.96 -9.51 0.46
CA THR A 65 -6.68 -10.73 0.82
C THR A 65 -6.82 -10.86 2.34
N MET A 66 -5.72 -10.72 3.10
CA MET A 66 -5.79 -10.77 4.57
C MET A 66 -6.66 -9.66 5.17
N ARG A 67 -6.66 -8.48 4.56
CA ARG A 67 -7.47 -7.34 5.02
C ARG A 67 -8.96 -7.61 4.81
N ILE A 68 -9.37 -8.15 3.68
CA ILE A 68 -10.76 -8.58 3.43
C ILE A 68 -11.19 -9.62 4.48
N TYR A 69 -10.32 -10.57 4.83
CA TYR A 69 -10.63 -11.54 5.90
C TYR A 69 -10.74 -10.91 7.29
N LYS A 70 -9.94 -9.89 7.60
CA LYS A 70 -10.02 -9.17 8.89
C LYS A 70 -11.25 -8.28 8.99
N ASP A 71 -11.51 -7.51 7.93
CA ASP A 71 -12.65 -6.58 7.86
C ASP A 71 -13.97 -7.35 7.63
N GLY A 72 -13.91 -8.60 7.15
CA GLY A 72 -15.02 -9.54 6.95
C GLY A 72 -15.39 -10.37 8.17
N SER A 73 -15.08 -9.90 9.38
CA SER A 73 -15.77 -10.39 10.57
C SER A 73 -17.20 -9.85 10.51
N PHE A 74 -18.17 -10.71 10.18
CA PHE A 74 -19.61 -10.41 10.19
C PHE A 74 -20.06 -9.75 11.49
#